data_AF-A0A454C9L5-F1
#
_entry.id   AF-A0A454C9L5-F1
#
_cell.length_a   1.000
_cell.length_b   1.000
_cell.length_c   1.000
_cell.angle_alpha   90.00
_cell.angle_beta   90.00
_cell.angle_gamma   90.00
#
_symmetry.space_group_name_H-M   'P 1'
#
loop_
_entity.id
_entity.type
_entity.pdbx_description
1 polymer ?
#
loop_
_entity_poly.entity_id
_entity_poly.type
_entity_poly.pdbx_seq_one_letter_code
_entity_poly.pdbx_strand_id
1 'polypeptide(L)'
;MKKSIKLLSLLCTSTIISLPAISCTIKVNHDNEDKENIDFSGDFSGKKQKNEFNFKNKISQNIYDLYQNKIAILFNDVKTNYRGYKKIFGSLTRNLNTLRAKINSLRYEQSLKENKKILNDFYNNWLEIKSSMLKNNPFALYLFKYSLIFSDVDAVLADTNLVFETSEFLKYLKTIDDRLEGKDIDLGQTQHALQAVWDFIKAHIFNPNKLTEREMLDKINIEDDKNSHNHSHAIINLTYEMGLWHEMLAKNKLQNYEKFQEEYKIAKKHIIDNINNIDVNNNYLALKKVLDKDWSWGNSYNLLNDSFFSRAKEILKILKENLISIAKIVGLTDKINLD
;
A
#
# COMPACT_ATOMS: atom_id res chain seq x y z
N MET A 1 -69.21 23.15 20.47
CA MET A 1 -68.13 24.12 20.16
C MET A 1 -66.77 23.44 20.31
N LYS A 2 -65.93 23.54 19.27
CA LYS A 2 -64.45 23.44 19.24
C LYS A 2 -63.82 22.10 19.68
N LYS A 3 -63.38 21.25 18.74
CA LYS A 3 -62.07 21.23 18.01
C LYS A 3 -60.98 20.54 18.86
N SER A 4 -60.61 19.29 18.53
CA SER A 4 -59.41 18.88 17.72
C SER A 4 -58.12 18.97 18.57
N ILE A 5 -57.23 17.97 18.70
CA ILE A 5 -56.49 17.16 17.72
C ILE A 5 -55.95 15.92 18.46
N LYS A 6 -56.08 14.72 17.90
CA LYS A 6 -55.34 13.52 18.34
C LYS A 6 -53.94 13.57 17.72
N LEU A 7 -52.90 13.68 18.54
CA LEU A 7 -51.53 13.50 18.10
C LEU A 7 -51.24 11.99 18.08
N LEU A 8 -51.14 11.44 16.87
CA LEU A 8 -50.48 10.17 16.60
C LEU A 8 -48.97 10.40 16.85
N SER A 9 -48.41 9.85 17.92
CA SER A 9 -46.96 9.68 18.02
C SER A 9 -46.61 8.24 17.70
N LEU A 10 -46.10 8.07 16.47
CA LEU A 10 -45.30 6.94 15.99
C LEU A 10 -44.41 6.38 17.11
N LEU A 11 -44.71 5.16 17.57
CA LEU A 11 -43.73 4.29 18.20
C LEU A 11 -43.03 3.53 17.08
N CYS A 12 -41.98 4.14 16.52
CA CYS A 12 -41.01 3.41 15.71
C CYS A 12 -40.27 2.44 16.62
N THR A 13 -40.53 1.15 16.42
CA THR A 13 -39.70 0.05 16.89
C THR A 13 -38.32 0.15 16.23
N SER A 14 -37.38 0.81 16.89
CA SER A 14 -35.96 0.65 16.59
C SER A 14 -35.47 -0.65 17.22
N THR A 15 -35.39 -1.70 16.41
CA THR A 15 -34.56 -2.87 16.70
C THR A 15 -33.11 -2.41 16.79
N ILE A 16 -32.66 -2.14 18.01
CA ILE A 16 -31.24 -2.01 18.35
C ILE A 16 -30.65 -3.42 18.23
N ILE A 17 -30.06 -3.71 17.08
CA ILE A 17 -29.17 -4.87 16.93
C ILE A 17 -27.93 -4.53 17.73
N SER A 18 -27.88 -5.01 18.97
CA SER A 18 -26.69 -5.02 19.80
C SER A 18 -25.64 -5.91 19.15
N LEU A 19 -24.73 -5.30 18.39
CA LEU A 19 -23.45 -5.93 18.06
C LEU A 19 -22.71 -6.19 19.39
N PRO A 20 -22.22 -7.41 19.65
CA PRO A 20 -21.35 -7.62 20.78
C PRO A 20 -20.08 -6.80 20.56
N ALA A 21 -19.81 -5.87 21.46
CA ALA A 21 -18.54 -5.18 21.54
C ALA A 21 -17.46 -6.20 21.92
N ILE A 22 -16.91 -6.87 20.91
CA ILE A 22 -15.63 -7.56 21.04
C ILE A 22 -14.58 -6.45 21.13
N SER A 23 -14.30 -6.04 22.37
CA SER A 23 -13.10 -5.32 22.73
C SER A 23 -11.90 -6.24 22.44
N CYS A 24 -11.45 -6.27 21.18
CA CYS A 24 -10.10 -6.68 20.86
C CYS A 24 -9.17 -5.57 21.36
N THR A 25 -8.73 -5.68 22.62
CA THR A 25 -7.46 -5.09 23.01
C THR A 25 -6.41 -5.81 22.19
N ILE A 26 -6.09 -5.28 21.01
CA ILE A 26 -4.89 -5.67 20.27
C ILE A 26 -3.73 -5.22 21.16
N LYS A 27 -3.28 -6.11 22.04
CA LYS A 27 -1.88 -6.08 22.48
C LYS A 27 -1.08 -6.33 21.22
N VAL A 28 -0.63 -5.24 20.60
CA VAL A 28 0.39 -5.27 19.57
C VAL A 28 1.60 -5.92 20.23
N ASN A 29 1.80 -7.21 19.93
CA ASN A 29 2.93 -7.95 20.41
C ASN A 29 4.14 -7.44 19.61
N HIS A 30 4.90 -6.51 20.18
CA HIS A 30 6.10 -5.93 19.58
C HIS A 30 7.30 -6.90 19.54
N ASP A 31 7.13 -8.15 19.98
CA ASP A 31 8.23 -9.11 20.16
C ASP A 31 8.79 -9.73 18.86
N ASN A 32 8.25 -9.38 17.69
CA ASN A 32 8.75 -9.89 16.40
C ASN A 32 9.42 -8.83 15.50
N GLU A 33 9.58 -7.59 15.95
CA GLU A 33 10.25 -6.54 15.14
C GLU A 33 11.78 -6.51 15.30
N ASP A 34 12.33 -7.21 16.31
CA ASP A 34 13.72 -7.05 16.75
C ASP A 34 14.63 -8.29 16.63
N LYS A 35 14.32 -9.23 15.74
CA LYS A 35 15.31 -10.25 15.33
C LYS A 35 15.44 -10.30 13.81
N GLU A 36 16.40 -9.53 13.30
CA GLU A 36 17.01 -9.72 11.98
C GLU A 36 17.72 -11.09 11.94
N ASN A 37 16.92 -12.14 11.81
CA ASN A 37 17.31 -13.48 11.35
C ASN A 37 16.05 -14.25 10.93
N ILE A 38 15.18 -13.58 10.17
CA ILE A 38 14.10 -14.28 9.51
C ILE A 38 14.72 -14.93 8.28
N ASP A 39 15.01 -16.22 8.40
CA ASP A 39 15.17 -17.09 7.26
C ASP A 39 13.82 -17.14 6.52
N PHE A 40 13.68 -16.27 5.51
CA PHE A 40 12.50 -16.17 4.67
C PHE A 40 12.42 -17.29 3.63
N SER A 41 13.26 -18.33 3.72
CA SER A 41 13.09 -19.59 2.98
C SER A 41 12.01 -20.50 3.57
N GLY A 42 11.30 -20.04 4.62
CA GLY A 42 10.15 -20.73 5.20
C GLY A 42 9.10 -21.09 4.16
N ASP A 43 9.22 -22.30 3.66
CA ASP A 43 8.22 -23.00 2.86
C ASP A 43 6.93 -23.05 3.70
N PHE A 44 5.94 -22.24 3.32
CA PHE A 44 4.63 -22.16 4.00
C PHE A 44 3.78 -23.40 3.68
N SER A 45 4.32 -24.60 3.91
CA SER A 45 3.62 -25.88 3.80
C SER A 45 2.79 -26.22 5.04
N GLY A 46 2.39 -25.20 5.81
CA GLY A 46 1.44 -25.33 6.93
C GLY A 46 -0.01 -25.34 6.44
N LYS A 47 -0.53 -26.53 6.13
CA LYS A 47 -1.97 -26.90 5.98
C LYS A 47 -2.96 -25.73 5.76
N LYS A 48 -2.88 -25.06 4.60
CA LYS A 48 -4.08 -24.42 4.04
C LYS A 48 -4.96 -25.56 3.52
N GLN A 49 -6.23 -25.64 3.96
CA GLN A 49 -7.23 -26.35 3.17
C GLN A 49 -7.19 -25.73 1.78
N LYS A 50 -6.52 -26.40 0.83
CA LYS A 50 -6.70 -26.10 -0.59
C LYS A 50 -8.16 -26.42 -0.84
N ASN A 51 -9.01 -25.40 -0.87
CA ASN A 51 -10.27 -25.53 -1.59
C ASN A 51 -9.86 -25.89 -3.02
N GLU A 52 -9.98 -27.16 -3.38
CA GLU A 52 -9.75 -27.59 -4.76
C GLU A 52 -10.90 -27.04 -5.58
N PHE A 53 -10.64 -25.93 -6.26
CA PHE A 53 -11.55 -25.41 -7.26
C PHE A 53 -11.48 -26.31 -8.49
N ASN A 54 -12.56 -27.05 -8.74
CA ASN A 54 -12.72 -27.83 -9.97
C ASN A 54 -13.71 -27.10 -10.90
N PHE A 55 -13.18 -26.61 -12.02
CA PHE A 55 -13.95 -25.91 -13.05
C PHE A 55 -14.25 -26.87 -14.19
N LYS A 56 -15.53 -26.98 -14.56
CA LYS A 56 -15.98 -27.91 -15.61
C LYS A 56 -16.05 -27.22 -16.97
N ASN A 57 -16.48 -25.96 -16.99
CA ASN A 57 -16.63 -25.23 -18.24
C ASN A 57 -15.27 -24.85 -18.82
N LYS A 58 -15.09 -25.05 -20.13
CA LYS A 58 -13.82 -24.75 -20.81
C LYS A 58 -13.39 -23.29 -20.70
N ILE A 59 -14.32 -22.33 -20.73
CA ILE A 59 -13.96 -20.90 -20.61
C ILE A 59 -13.52 -20.60 -19.17
N SER A 60 -14.20 -21.17 -18.18
CA SER A 60 -13.80 -21.04 -16.76
C SER A 60 -12.44 -21.68 -16.50
N GLN A 61 -12.15 -22.83 -17.11
CA GLN A 61 -10.83 -23.47 -17.06
C GLN A 61 -9.74 -22.55 -17.64
N ASN A 62 -9.99 -21.92 -18.79
CA ASN A 62 -9.04 -20.97 -19.38
C ASN A 62 -8.76 -19.77 -18.44
N ILE A 63 -9.78 -19.23 -17.78
CA ILE A 63 -9.60 -18.14 -16.80
C ILE A 63 -8.84 -18.64 -15.56
N TYR A 64 -9.10 -19.86 -15.11
CA TYR A 64 -8.36 -20.48 -14.02
C TYR A 64 -6.88 -20.68 -14.36
N ASP A 65 -6.57 -21.14 -15.57
CA ASP A 65 -5.21 -21.27 -16.07
C ASP A 65 -4.52 -19.91 -16.18
N LEU A 66 -5.24 -18.88 -16.64
CA LEU A 66 -4.75 -17.50 -16.64
C LEU A 66 -4.41 -17.03 -15.21
N TYR A 67 -5.26 -17.36 -14.23
CA TYR A 67 -5.05 -17.04 -12.83
C TYR A 67 -3.79 -17.70 -12.26
N GLN A 68 -3.65 -19.01 -12.42
CA GLN A 68 -2.52 -19.77 -11.87
C GLN A 68 -1.20 -19.44 -12.59
N ASN A 69 -1.22 -19.40 -13.92
CA ASN A 69 0.00 -19.39 -14.73
C ASN A 69 0.44 -17.99 -15.17
N LYS A 70 -0.42 -16.96 -15.08
CA LYS A 70 -0.04 -15.59 -15.43
C LYS A 70 -0.23 -14.61 -14.29
N ILE A 71 -1.44 -14.55 -13.70
CA ILE A 71 -1.76 -13.56 -12.66
C ILE A 71 -0.96 -13.80 -11.38
N ALA A 72 -1.00 -15.02 -10.83
CA ALA A 72 -0.29 -15.35 -9.61
C ALA A 72 1.24 -15.25 -9.77
N ILE A 73 1.77 -15.67 -10.93
CA ILE A 73 3.19 -15.53 -11.25
C ILE A 73 3.58 -14.04 -11.32
N LEU A 74 2.82 -13.21 -12.04
CA LEU A 74 3.08 -11.78 -12.13
C LEU A 74 3.06 -11.11 -10.76
N PHE A 75 2.07 -11.43 -9.91
CA PHE A 75 2.02 -10.92 -8.55
C PHE A 75 3.27 -11.31 -7.73
N ASN A 76 3.68 -12.59 -7.79
CA ASN A 76 4.86 -13.09 -7.09
C ASN A 76 6.16 -12.43 -7.59
N ASP A 77 6.28 -12.16 -8.89
CA ASP A 77 7.43 -11.48 -9.46
C ASP A 77 7.53 -10.03 -8.98
N VAL A 78 6.42 -9.29 -9.00
CA VAL A 78 6.33 -7.90 -8.50
C VAL A 78 6.67 -7.85 -7.01
N LYS A 79 6.10 -8.78 -6.22
CA LYS A 79 6.40 -8.95 -4.80
C LYS A 79 7.88 -9.25 -4.55
N THR A 80 8.49 -10.10 -5.36
CA THR A 80 9.91 -10.46 -5.24
C THR A 80 10.81 -9.27 -5.58
N ASN A 81 10.49 -8.55 -6.65
CA ASN A 81 11.20 -7.33 -7.04
C ASN A 81 11.14 -6.26 -5.94
N TYR A 82 9.95 -5.99 -5.38
CA TYR A 82 9.79 -5.06 -4.26
C TYR A 82 10.50 -5.54 -3.00
N ARG A 83 10.52 -6.84 -2.69
CA ARG A 83 11.31 -7.37 -1.56
C ARG A 83 12.80 -7.15 -1.75
N GLY A 84 13.31 -7.32 -2.98
CA GLY A 84 14.69 -6.97 -3.33
C GLY A 84 15.00 -5.51 -3.02
N TYR A 85 14.10 -4.62 -3.42
CA TYR A 85 14.17 -3.18 -3.14
C TYR A 85 14.14 -2.89 -1.62
N LYS A 86 13.16 -3.44 -0.90
CA LYS A 86 12.95 -3.24 0.53
C LYS A 86 14.14 -3.69 1.38
N LYS A 87 14.87 -4.73 0.99
CA LYS A 87 16.10 -5.15 1.70
C LYS A 87 17.14 -4.02 1.78
N ILE A 88 17.20 -3.16 0.78
CA ILE A 88 18.17 -2.07 0.70
C ILE A 88 17.62 -0.82 1.39
N PHE A 89 16.38 -0.45 1.08
CA PHE A 89 15.81 0.85 1.44
C PHE A 89 14.85 0.83 2.62
N GLY A 90 14.38 -0.34 3.08
CA GLY A 90 13.42 -0.43 4.19
C GLY A 90 13.96 0.10 5.52
N SER A 91 15.28 0.06 5.72
CA SER A 91 15.90 0.67 6.89
C SER A 91 15.88 2.20 6.86
N LEU A 92 15.72 2.84 5.69
CA LEU A 92 15.67 4.30 5.58
C LEU A 92 14.43 4.86 6.29
N THR A 93 13.25 4.36 5.95
CA THR A 93 11.96 4.87 6.47
C THR A 93 11.83 4.59 7.97
N ARG A 94 12.19 3.38 8.42
CA ARG A 94 12.20 3.02 9.84
C ARG A 94 13.09 3.98 10.64
N ASN A 95 14.34 4.16 10.22
CA ASN A 95 15.28 5.00 10.97
C ASN A 95 14.95 6.48 10.89
N LEU A 96 14.37 6.96 9.78
CA LEU A 96 13.84 8.32 9.68
C LEU A 96 12.75 8.58 10.70
N ASN A 97 11.75 7.69 10.78
CA ASN A 97 10.62 7.82 11.70
C ASN A 97 11.08 7.75 13.17
N THR A 98 12.01 6.84 13.49
CA THR A 98 12.58 6.77 14.85
C THR A 98 13.40 8.01 15.19
N LEU A 99 14.25 8.48 14.27
CA LEU A 99 15.02 9.71 14.47
C LEU A 99 14.11 10.91 14.71
N ARG A 100 13.06 11.06 13.88
CA ARG A 100 12.00 12.05 14.01
C ARG A 100 11.38 12.02 15.41
N ALA A 101 10.89 10.86 15.85
CA ALA A 101 10.24 10.73 17.16
C ALA A 101 11.19 11.11 18.32
N LYS A 102 12.44 10.63 18.27
CA LYS A 102 13.44 10.91 19.30
C LYS A 102 13.83 12.39 19.37
N ILE A 103 14.12 13.02 18.24
CA ILE A 103 14.44 14.46 18.19
C ILE A 103 13.22 15.30 18.59
N ASN A 104 12.01 14.89 18.23
CA ASN A 104 10.79 15.56 18.68
C ASN A 104 10.63 15.53 20.20
N SER A 105 10.97 14.44 20.89
CA SER A 105 10.98 14.40 22.36
C SER A 105 12.03 15.34 22.92
N LEU A 106 13.28 15.17 22.49
CA LEU A 106 14.44 15.85 23.04
C LEU A 106 14.37 17.38 22.90
N ARG A 107 13.77 17.89 21.82
CA ARG A 107 13.62 19.35 21.62
C ARG A 107 12.74 20.01 22.68
N TYR A 108 11.78 19.28 23.24
CA TYR A 108 10.92 19.81 24.32
C TYR A 108 11.55 19.67 25.71
N GLU A 109 12.49 18.75 25.88
CA GLU A 109 13.23 18.53 27.13
C GLU A 109 14.27 19.62 27.41
N GLN A 110 14.78 20.32 26.37
CA GLN A 110 15.82 21.34 26.55
C GLN A 110 15.35 22.52 27.40
N SER A 111 16.03 22.73 28.54
CA SER A 111 15.86 23.84 29.48
C SER A 111 16.42 25.15 28.92
N LEU A 112 17.55 25.10 28.20
CA LEU A 112 18.15 26.27 27.55
C LEU A 112 17.42 26.61 26.24
N LYS A 113 16.97 27.86 26.13
CA LYS A 113 16.22 28.37 24.96
C LYS A 113 16.99 28.22 23.64
N GLU A 114 18.30 28.42 23.66
CA GLU A 114 19.16 28.31 22.48
C GLU A 114 19.20 26.87 21.95
N ASN A 115 19.46 25.90 22.82
CA ASN A 115 19.47 24.48 22.48
C ASN A 115 18.10 24.04 21.91
N LYS A 116 17.02 24.45 22.58
CA LYS A 116 15.65 24.20 22.13
C LYS A 116 15.40 24.77 20.73
N LYS A 117 15.84 25.99 20.46
CA LYS A 117 15.69 26.64 19.16
C LYS A 117 16.42 25.84 18.07
N ILE A 118 17.69 25.49 18.29
CA ILE A 118 18.50 24.75 17.31
C ILE A 118 17.87 23.38 16.99
N LEU A 119 17.39 22.65 17.99
CA LEU A 119 16.71 21.38 17.76
C LEU A 119 15.36 21.55 17.05
N ASN A 120 14.61 22.60 17.37
CA ASN A 120 13.37 22.91 16.65
C ASN A 120 13.63 23.25 15.19
N ASP A 121 14.66 24.07 14.91
CA ASP A 121 15.02 24.45 13.54
C ASP A 121 15.41 23.22 12.73
N PHE A 122 16.26 22.34 13.29
CA PHE A 122 16.61 21.07 12.65
C PHE A 122 15.38 20.17 12.41
N TYR A 123 14.52 19.99 13.42
CA TYR A 123 13.32 19.17 13.29
C TYR A 123 12.38 19.73 12.20
N ASN A 124 12.08 21.02 12.24
CA ASN A 124 11.13 21.65 11.34
C ASN A 124 11.66 21.66 9.90
N ASN A 125 12.98 21.79 9.70
CA ASN A 125 13.59 21.80 8.38
C ASN A 125 13.67 20.40 7.74
N TRP A 126 13.89 19.34 8.53
CA TRP A 126 14.25 18.02 7.97
C TRP A 126 13.35 16.86 8.38
N LEU A 127 12.70 16.95 9.53
CA LEU A 127 11.99 15.83 10.17
C LEU A 127 10.50 16.10 10.38
N GLU A 128 9.97 17.24 9.96
CA GLU A 128 8.54 17.52 10.07
C GLU A 128 7.70 16.53 9.23
N ILE A 129 6.40 16.43 9.53
CA ILE A 129 5.42 15.56 8.83
C ILE A 129 4.33 16.36 8.11
N LYS A 130 4.42 17.69 8.15
CA LYS A 130 3.52 18.59 7.44
C LYS A 130 4.26 19.11 6.22
N SER A 131 3.84 18.74 5.02
CA SER A 131 4.53 19.20 3.81
C SER A 131 4.49 20.70 3.60
N SER A 132 3.46 21.38 4.10
CA SER A 132 3.41 22.85 4.12
C SER A 132 4.59 23.49 4.86
N MET A 133 5.16 22.80 5.86
CA MET A 133 6.37 23.21 6.57
C MET A 133 7.65 22.82 5.83
N LEU A 134 7.62 21.73 5.07
CA LEU A 134 8.76 21.21 4.30
C LEU A 134 8.91 21.80 2.90
N LYS A 135 7.95 22.61 2.42
CA LYS A 135 7.93 23.13 1.03
C LYS A 135 9.21 23.84 0.58
N ASN A 136 9.96 24.43 1.51
CA ASN A 136 11.21 25.13 1.23
C ASN A 136 12.45 24.23 1.33
N ASN A 137 12.27 22.95 1.66
CA ASN A 137 13.30 21.93 1.72
C ASN A 137 12.88 20.72 0.88
N PRO A 138 13.13 20.75 -0.45
CA PRO A 138 12.72 19.68 -1.36
C PRO A 138 13.20 18.30 -0.92
N PHE A 139 14.44 18.16 -0.44
CA PHE A 139 14.94 16.87 0.02
C PHE A 139 14.14 16.31 1.19
N ALA A 140 13.86 17.12 2.21
CA ALA A 140 13.04 16.70 3.34
C ALA A 140 11.60 16.35 2.92
N LEU A 141 11.01 17.16 2.03
CA LEU A 141 9.68 16.91 1.46
C LEU A 141 9.61 15.57 0.72
N TYR A 142 10.53 15.34 -0.22
CA TYR A 142 10.58 14.07 -0.97
C TYR A 142 10.90 12.89 -0.06
N LEU A 143 11.74 13.06 0.96
CA LEU A 143 12.04 12.00 1.93
C LEU A 143 10.80 11.64 2.77
N PHE A 144 10.01 12.64 3.15
CA PHE A 144 8.74 12.44 3.82
C PHE A 144 7.73 11.72 2.91
N LYS A 145 7.47 12.25 1.71
CA LYS A 145 6.56 11.62 0.73
C LYS A 145 6.95 10.18 0.39
N TYR A 146 8.25 9.95 0.18
CA TYR A 146 8.85 8.63 -0.01
C TYR A 146 8.50 7.68 1.15
N SER A 147 8.53 8.15 2.40
CA SER A 147 8.21 7.31 3.56
C SER A 147 6.72 6.93 3.63
N LEU A 148 5.83 7.80 3.14
CA LEU A 148 4.39 7.53 3.07
C LEU A 148 4.11 6.46 2.02
N ILE A 149 4.57 6.69 0.78
CA ILE A 149 4.34 5.73 -0.32
C ILE A 149 4.98 4.36 -0.03
N PHE A 150 6.13 4.33 0.65
CA PHE A 150 6.76 3.08 1.08
C PHE A 150 5.84 2.27 2.00
N SER A 151 5.18 2.96 2.94
CA SER A 151 4.24 2.35 3.89
C SER A 151 2.98 1.87 3.20
N ASP A 152 2.47 2.63 2.22
CA ASP A 152 1.32 2.24 1.41
C ASP A 152 1.61 0.98 0.57
N VAL A 153 2.79 0.88 -0.03
CA VAL A 153 3.19 -0.34 -0.77
C VAL A 153 3.19 -1.55 0.16
N ASP A 154 3.73 -1.42 1.37
CA ASP A 154 3.75 -2.51 2.35
C ASP A 154 2.32 -2.95 2.74
N ALA A 155 1.43 -1.99 2.99
CA ALA A 155 0.03 -2.26 3.32
C ALA A 155 -0.72 -2.93 2.17
N VAL A 156 -0.65 -2.36 0.96
CA VAL A 156 -1.31 -2.90 -0.24
C VAL A 156 -0.77 -4.28 -0.60
N LEU A 157 0.52 -4.53 -0.40
CA LEU A 157 1.10 -5.86 -0.63
C LEU A 157 0.55 -6.88 0.37
N ALA A 158 0.38 -6.50 1.64
CA ALA A 158 -0.23 -7.37 2.66
C ALA A 158 -1.70 -7.68 2.31
N ASP A 159 -2.49 -6.66 1.98
CA ASP A 159 -3.89 -6.81 1.58
C ASP A 159 -4.04 -7.67 0.32
N THR A 160 -3.17 -7.43 -0.68
CA THR A 160 -3.17 -8.21 -1.92
C THR A 160 -2.81 -9.68 -1.64
N ASN A 161 -1.85 -9.95 -0.76
CA ASN A 161 -1.58 -11.34 -0.35
C ASN A 161 -2.84 -11.98 0.25
N LEU A 162 -3.52 -11.29 1.17
CA LEU A 162 -4.71 -11.81 1.84
C LEU A 162 -5.81 -12.20 0.83
N VAL A 163 -6.10 -11.39 -0.18
CA VAL A 163 -7.14 -11.72 -1.18
C VAL A 163 -6.77 -12.91 -2.08
N PHE A 164 -5.47 -13.15 -2.32
CA PHE A 164 -5.00 -14.38 -2.95
C PHE A 164 -5.15 -15.59 -2.02
N GLU A 165 -4.86 -15.44 -0.73
CA GLU A 165 -4.97 -16.50 0.26
C GLU A 165 -6.42 -16.93 0.52
N THR A 166 -7.35 -15.97 0.54
CA THR A 166 -8.79 -16.24 0.69
C THR A 166 -9.42 -16.79 -0.59
N SER A 167 -8.66 -16.89 -1.68
CA SER A 167 -9.08 -17.38 -2.99
C SER A 167 -10.31 -16.63 -3.53
N GLU A 168 -10.39 -15.31 -3.27
CA GLU A 168 -11.56 -14.50 -3.60
C GLU A 168 -11.90 -14.53 -5.10
N PHE A 169 -10.89 -14.34 -5.96
CA PHE A 169 -11.03 -14.47 -7.41
C PHE A 169 -11.67 -15.80 -7.83
N LEU A 170 -11.21 -16.91 -7.24
CA LEU A 170 -11.67 -18.26 -7.58
C LEU A 170 -13.11 -18.52 -7.13
N LYS A 171 -13.56 -17.89 -6.04
CA LYS A 171 -14.95 -17.96 -5.59
C LYS A 171 -15.91 -17.33 -6.61
N TYR A 172 -15.56 -16.16 -7.15
CA TYR A 172 -16.36 -15.54 -8.21
C TYR A 172 -16.32 -16.34 -9.51
N LEU A 173 -15.15 -16.86 -9.88
CA LEU A 173 -15.02 -17.75 -11.03
C LEU A 173 -15.88 -19.02 -10.87
N LYS A 174 -16.01 -19.54 -9.65
CA LYS A 174 -16.84 -20.72 -9.38
C LYS A 174 -18.33 -20.44 -9.61
N THR A 175 -18.82 -19.27 -9.21
CA THR A 175 -20.20 -18.83 -9.50
C THR A 175 -20.45 -18.76 -11.00
N ILE A 176 -19.48 -18.25 -11.77
CA ILE A 176 -19.58 -18.17 -13.24
C ILE A 176 -19.62 -19.58 -13.85
N ASP A 177 -18.70 -20.45 -13.45
CA ASP A 177 -18.66 -21.86 -13.89
C ASP A 177 -19.97 -22.59 -13.57
N ASP A 178 -20.49 -22.44 -12.36
CA ASP A 178 -21.75 -23.05 -11.95
C ASP A 178 -22.94 -22.61 -12.83
N ARG A 179 -23.00 -21.33 -13.19
CA ARG A 179 -24.03 -20.84 -14.13
C ARG A 179 -23.86 -21.43 -15.52
N LEU A 180 -22.63 -21.49 -16.03
CA LEU A 180 -22.34 -22.05 -17.35
C LEU A 180 -22.66 -23.55 -17.46
N GLU A 181 -22.58 -24.26 -16.34
CA GLU A 181 -22.96 -25.68 -16.23
C GLU A 181 -24.48 -25.88 -16.03
N GLY A 182 -25.29 -24.82 -16.15
CA GLY A 182 -26.74 -24.89 -16.09
C GLY A 182 -27.31 -24.93 -14.67
N LYS A 183 -26.51 -24.63 -13.63
CA LYS A 183 -27.06 -24.45 -12.29
C LYS A 183 -27.90 -23.18 -12.22
N ASP A 184 -28.92 -23.22 -11.38
CA ASP A 184 -29.80 -22.08 -11.15
C ASP A 184 -29.10 -21.03 -10.28
N ILE A 185 -28.36 -20.15 -10.96
CA ILE A 185 -27.72 -18.96 -10.40
C ILE A 185 -28.40 -17.75 -11.06
N ASP A 186 -28.83 -16.80 -10.24
CA ASP A 186 -29.49 -15.58 -10.74
C ASP A 186 -28.57 -14.77 -11.68
N LEU A 187 -29.17 -14.08 -12.65
CA LEU A 187 -28.44 -13.26 -13.62
C LEU A 187 -27.71 -12.10 -12.95
N GLY A 188 -28.28 -11.49 -11.91
CA GLY A 188 -27.64 -10.44 -11.14
C GLY A 188 -26.41 -10.95 -10.39
N GLN A 189 -26.50 -12.15 -9.79
CA GLN A 189 -25.35 -12.79 -9.15
C GLN A 189 -24.24 -13.12 -10.14
N THR A 190 -24.61 -13.59 -11.34
CA THR A 190 -23.66 -13.88 -12.42
C THR A 190 -22.98 -12.60 -12.93
N GLN A 191 -23.75 -11.53 -13.13
CA GLN A 191 -23.22 -10.21 -13.52
C GLN A 191 -22.24 -9.67 -12.47
N HIS A 192 -22.59 -9.74 -11.19
CA HIS A 192 -21.69 -9.36 -10.10
C HIS A 192 -20.40 -10.18 -10.12
N ALA A 193 -20.48 -11.50 -10.30
CA ALA A 193 -19.29 -12.35 -10.36
C ALA A 193 -18.37 -12.01 -11.54
N LEU A 194 -18.94 -11.74 -12.73
CA LEU A 194 -18.16 -11.30 -13.90
C LEU A 194 -17.43 -9.99 -13.62
N GLN A 195 -18.14 -9.01 -13.05
CA GLN A 195 -17.58 -7.72 -12.69
C GLN A 195 -16.48 -7.86 -11.61
N ALA A 196 -16.71 -8.68 -10.60
CA ALA A 196 -15.77 -8.89 -9.50
C ALA A 196 -14.47 -9.56 -9.97
N VAL A 197 -14.53 -10.51 -10.93
CA VAL A 197 -13.33 -11.10 -11.54
C VAL A 197 -12.49 -10.06 -12.29
N TRP A 198 -13.14 -9.14 -13.01
CA TRP A 198 -12.48 -8.03 -13.69
C TRP A 198 -11.86 -7.03 -12.70
N ASP A 199 -12.67 -6.59 -11.74
CA ASP A 199 -12.28 -5.58 -10.77
C ASP A 199 -11.20 -6.09 -9.81
N PHE A 200 -11.14 -7.39 -9.54
CA PHE A 200 -10.03 -7.99 -8.79
C PHE A 200 -8.67 -7.68 -9.43
N ILE A 201 -8.54 -7.81 -10.75
CA ILE A 201 -7.27 -7.51 -11.45
C ILE A 201 -6.98 -6.01 -11.40
N LYS A 202 -7.99 -5.17 -11.63
CA LYS A 202 -7.82 -3.71 -11.60
C LYS A 202 -7.49 -3.18 -10.20
N ALA A 203 -8.08 -3.75 -9.16
CA ALA A 203 -7.91 -3.30 -7.79
C ALA A 203 -6.58 -3.77 -7.19
N HIS A 204 -6.15 -4.99 -7.49
CA HIS A 204 -5.03 -5.61 -6.79
C HIS A 204 -3.76 -5.73 -7.64
N ILE A 205 -3.88 -5.90 -8.96
CA ILE A 205 -2.72 -6.18 -9.82
C ILE A 205 -2.31 -4.94 -10.58
N PHE A 206 -3.18 -4.44 -11.46
CA PHE A 206 -2.83 -3.33 -12.37
C PHE A 206 -4.06 -2.57 -12.85
N ASN A 207 -4.02 -1.24 -12.73
CA ASN A 207 -5.04 -0.36 -13.26
C ASN A 207 -4.45 0.58 -14.33
N PRO A 208 -4.70 0.37 -15.63
CA PRO A 208 -4.10 1.21 -16.67
C PRO A 208 -4.52 2.68 -16.59
N ASN A 209 -5.71 2.96 -16.05
CA ASN A 209 -6.28 4.30 -16.00
C ASN A 209 -5.82 5.12 -14.77
N LYS A 210 -5.06 4.49 -13.87
CA LYS A 210 -4.52 5.13 -12.66
C LYS A 210 -2.99 4.98 -12.57
N LEU A 211 -2.31 4.89 -13.71
CA LEU A 211 -0.86 4.87 -13.71
C LEU A 211 -0.35 6.29 -13.43
N THR A 212 0.53 6.41 -12.45
CA THR A 212 1.14 7.69 -12.10
C THR A 212 2.15 8.10 -13.16
N GLU A 213 2.03 9.32 -13.66
CA GLU A 213 3.02 9.93 -14.58
C GLU A 213 4.08 10.70 -13.79
N ARG A 214 5.31 10.74 -14.30
CA ARG A 214 6.45 11.39 -13.62
C ARG A 214 6.19 12.88 -13.39
N GLU A 215 5.57 13.55 -14.34
CA GLU A 215 5.22 14.97 -14.34
C GLU A 215 4.12 15.30 -13.32
N MET A 216 3.39 14.29 -12.87
CA MET A 216 2.28 14.42 -11.94
C MET A 216 2.70 14.21 -10.48
N LEU A 217 3.93 13.72 -10.22
CA LEU A 217 4.39 13.32 -8.89
C LEU A 217 4.20 14.41 -7.83
N ASP A 218 4.52 15.65 -8.16
CA ASP A 218 4.38 16.81 -7.25
C ASP A 218 2.92 17.22 -7.00
N LYS A 219 1.98 16.72 -7.80
CA LYS A 219 0.53 16.96 -7.68
C LYS A 219 -0.18 15.82 -6.95
N ILE A 220 0.50 14.72 -6.64
CA ILE A 220 -0.09 13.60 -5.92
C ILE A 220 -0.24 13.98 -4.46
N ASN A 221 -1.48 13.89 -3.97
CA ASN A 221 -1.73 14.02 -2.55
C ASN A 221 -1.59 12.64 -1.90
N ILE A 222 -0.56 12.49 -1.08
CA ILE A 222 -0.24 11.28 -0.30
C ILE A 222 -0.34 11.59 1.21
N GLU A 223 -0.73 12.82 1.57
CA GLU A 223 -0.47 13.37 2.91
C GLU A 223 -1.69 13.40 3.81
N ASP A 224 -2.84 13.82 3.28
CA ASP A 224 -3.92 14.32 4.11
C ASP A 224 -5.26 13.69 3.72
N ASP A 225 -5.86 13.00 4.68
CA ASP A 225 -7.10 12.22 4.58
C ASP A 225 -7.01 11.01 3.62
N LYS A 226 -7.24 9.81 4.15
CA LYS A 226 -7.42 8.57 3.34
C LYS A 226 -8.46 8.77 2.23
N ASN A 227 -9.42 9.68 2.44
CA ASN A 227 -10.46 10.02 1.47
C ASN A 227 -9.98 10.90 0.30
N SER A 228 -8.75 11.43 0.33
CA SER A 228 -8.22 12.33 -0.72
C SER A 228 -6.99 11.78 -1.46
N HIS A 229 -6.56 10.55 -1.15
CA HIS A 229 -5.53 9.84 -1.91
C HIS A 229 -5.97 9.71 -3.37
N ASN A 230 -5.15 10.19 -4.30
CA ASN A 230 -5.47 10.18 -5.72
C ASN A 230 -4.65 9.17 -6.54
N HIS A 231 -3.85 8.33 -5.90
CA HIS A 231 -3.08 7.28 -6.57
C HIS A 231 -3.80 5.91 -6.62
N SER A 232 -3.21 4.96 -7.34
CA SER A 232 -3.74 3.60 -7.49
C SER A 232 -3.27 2.67 -6.38
N HIS A 233 -4.16 1.82 -5.85
CA HIS A 233 -3.79 0.73 -4.93
C HIS A 233 -3.52 -0.61 -5.65
N ALA A 234 -3.44 -0.60 -6.98
CA ALA A 234 -2.96 -1.77 -7.70
C ALA A 234 -1.45 -1.92 -7.49
N ILE A 235 -0.97 -3.12 -7.11
CA ILE A 235 0.41 -3.30 -6.66
C ILE A 235 1.46 -2.91 -7.71
N ILE A 236 1.19 -3.15 -8.99
CA ILE A 236 2.11 -2.76 -10.08
C ILE A 236 2.18 -1.24 -10.21
N ASN A 237 1.03 -0.54 -10.15
CA ASN A 237 1.00 0.91 -10.20
C ASN A 237 1.74 1.53 -9.01
N LEU A 238 1.49 1.01 -7.80
CA LEU A 238 2.01 1.59 -6.57
C LEU A 238 3.51 1.35 -6.41
N THR A 239 3.99 0.15 -6.77
CA THR A 239 5.43 -0.13 -6.81
C THR A 239 6.14 0.70 -7.87
N TYR A 240 5.51 0.95 -9.02
CA TYR A 240 6.04 1.89 -10.00
C TYR A 240 6.13 3.33 -9.47
N GLU A 241 5.06 3.83 -8.84
CA GLU A 241 5.05 5.16 -8.22
C GLU A 241 6.14 5.29 -7.16
N MET A 242 6.33 4.26 -6.33
CA MET A 242 7.46 4.16 -5.39
C MET A 242 8.82 4.32 -6.10
N GLY A 243 8.96 3.76 -7.30
CA GLY A 243 10.14 3.95 -8.14
C GLY A 243 10.33 5.39 -8.61
N LEU A 244 9.25 6.09 -8.97
CA LEU A 244 9.32 7.51 -9.34
C LEU A 244 9.72 8.39 -8.15
N TRP A 245 9.15 8.15 -6.97
CA TRP A 245 9.54 8.82 -5.73
C TRP A 245 10.99 8.54 -5.35
N HIS A 246 11.47 7.31 -5.56
CA HIS A 246 12.86 6.96 -5.34
C HIS A 246 13.81 7.80 -6.20
N GLU A 247 13.55 7.93 -7.50
CA GLU A 247 14.39 8.73 -8.39
C GLU A 247 14.34 10.23 -8.05
N MET A 248 13.16 10.75 -7.72
CA MET A 248 13.04 12.15 -7.30
C MET A 248 13.76 12.44 -5.98
N LEU A 249 13.69 11.53 -5.01
CA LEU A 249 14.45 11.63 -3.78
C LEU A 249 15.96 11.54 -4.05
N ALA A 250 16.41 10.61 -4.90
CA ALA A 250 17.82 10.48 -5.30
C ALA A 250 18.36 11.77 -5.90
N LYS A 251 17.60 12.42 -6.80
CA LYS A 251 17.96 13.70 -7.41
C LYS A 251 18.12 14.82 -6.37
N ASN A 252 17.19 14.92 -5.43
CA ASN A 252 17.22 15.96 -4.40
C ASN A 252 18.27 15.70 -3.30
N LYS A 253 18.61 14.42 -3.06
CA LYS A 253 19.70 14.01 -2.16
C LYS A 253 21.02 14.66 -2.58
N LEU A 254 21.36 14.63 -3.87
CA LEU A 254 22.63 15.18 -4.39
C LEU A 254 22.86 16.66 -4.04
N GLN A 255 21.78 17.44 -3.89
CA GLN A 255 21.88 18.88 -3.67
C GLN A 255 21.90 19.29 -2.19
N ASN A 256 21.24 18.51 -1.32
CA ASN A 256 20.93 18.96 0.05
C ASN A 256 21.43 18.02 1.15
N TYR A 257 21.96 16.85 0.79
CA TYR A 257 22.33 15.83 1.77
C TYR A 257 23.50 16.24 2.67
N GLU A 258 24.51 16.94 2.13
CA GLU A 258 25.63 17.45 2.94
C GLU A 258 25.14 18.42 4.02
N LYS A 259 24.27 19.35 3.64
CA LYS A 259 23.64 20.30 4.57
C LYS A 259 22.83 19.60 5.67
N PHE A 260 22.07 18.56 5.32
CA PHE A 260 21.38 17.73 6.32
C PHE A 260 22.35 17.12 7.34
N GLN A 261 23.48 16.57 6.87
CA GLN A 261 24.49 15.99 7.76
C GLN A 261 25.15 17.02 8.67
N GLU A 262 25.45 18.22 8.14
CA GLU A 262 26.01 19.33 8.91
C GLU A 262 25.05 19.83 9.98
N GLU A 263 23.80 20.11 9.61
CA GLU A 263 22.79 20.57 10.56
C GLU A 263 22.47 19.52 11.63
N TYR A 264 22.50 18.22 11.28
CA TYR A 264 22.38 17.17 12.29
C TYR A 264 23.55 17.18 13.29
N LYS A 265 24.80 17.35 12.82
CA LYS A 265 25.97 17.43 13.72
C LYS A 265 25.86 18.62 14.68
N ILE A 266 25.33 19.76 14.21
CA ILE A 266 25.06 20.94 15.02
C ILE A 266 23.96 20.62 16.04
N ALA A 267 22.82 20.12 15.59
CA ALA A 267 21.69 19.75 16.43
C ALA A 267 22.10 18.77 17.55
N LYS A 268 22.87 17.74 17.22
CA LYS A 268 23.36 16.73 18.17
C LYS A 268 24.15 17.33 19.33
N LYS A 269 25.01 18.34 19.07
CA LYS A 269 25.81 19.01 20.13
C LYS A 269 24.95 19.78 21.13
N HIS A 270 23.72 20.12 20.75
CA HIS A 270 22.79 20.89 21.57
C HIS A 270 21.73 20.02 22.26
N ILE A 271 21.88 18.69 22.22
CA ILE A 271 21.12 17.77 23.07
C ILE A 271 21.86 17.69 24.40
N ILE A 272 21.52 18.60 25.33
CA ILE A 272 22.13 18.68 26.65
C ILE A 272 21.25 17.98 27.68
N ASP A 273 19.98 18.35 27.72
CA ASP A 273 19.00 17.68 28.58
C ASP A 273 18.53 16.40 27.87
N ASN A 274 18.84 15.26 28.48
CA ASN A 274 18.48 13.94 27.97
C ASN A 274 18.18 12.99 29.13
N ILE A 275 17.05 13.24 29.79
CA ILE A 275 16.69 12.61 31.07
C ILE A 275 16.64 11.08 30.93
N ASN A 276 16.13 10.61 29.78
CA ASN A 276 15.93 9.20 29.50
C ASN A 276 17.11 8.54 28.75
N ASN A 277 18.26 9.22 28.63
CA ASN A 277 19.42 8.72 27.87
C ASN A 277 19.07 8.23 26.45
N ILE A 278 18.18 8.96 25.75
CA ILE A 278 17.74 8.66 24.39
C ILE A 278 18.93 8.74 23.44
N ASP A 279 19.26 7.61 22.82
CA ASP A 279 20.28 7.55 21.77
C ASP A 279 19.67 7.85 20.40
N VAL A 280 20.01 9.01 19.84
CA VAL A 280 19.65 9.41 18.46
C VAL A 280 20.66 8.95 17.42
N ASN A 281 21.89 8.64 17.84
CA ASN A 281 23.02 8.49 16.94
C ASN A 281 22.95 7.19 16.15
N ASN A 282 22.50 6.09 16.76
CA ASN A 282 22.37 4.82 16.06
C ASN A 282 21.37 4.91 14.89
N ASN A 283 20.22 5.56 15.08
CA ASN A 283 19.24 5.74 13.99
C ASN A 283 19.75 6.67 12.89
N TYR A 284 20.44 7.77 13.26
CA TYR A 284 21.09 8.62 12.27
C TYR A 284 22.15 7.88 11.47
N LEU A 285 23.04 7.10 12.12
CA LEU A 285 24.08 6.34 11.42
C LEU A 285 23.48 5.28 10.48
N ALA A 286 22.40 4.62 10.88
CA ALA A 286 21.69 3.67 10.04
C ALA A 286 21.01 4.35 8.84
N LEU A 287 20.38 5.51 9.04
CA LEU A 287 19.83 6.35 7.96
C LEU A 287 20.95 6.78 6.99
N LYS A 288 22.05 7.31 7.52
CA LYS A 288 23.23 7.75 6.78
C LYS A 288 23.79 6.62 5.92
N LYS A 289 23.90 5.41 6.47
CA LYS A 289 24.39 4.22 5.74
C LYS A 289 23.57 3.92 4.47
N VAL A 290 22.27 4.18 4.46
CA VAL A 290 21.43 4.01 3.25
C VAL A 290 21.55 5.22 2.34
N LEU A 291 21.52 6.43 2.90
CA LEU A 291 21.65 7.67 2.14
C LEU A 291 23.02 7.81 1.47
N ASP A 292 24.09 7.21 2.00
CA ASP A 292 25.42 7.24 1.37
C ASP A 292 25.57 6.29 0.18
N LYS A 293 24.65 5.34 -0.02
CA LYS A 293 24.73 4.39 -1.15
C LYS A 293 24.48 5.10 -2.48
N ASP A 294 24.97 4.47 -3.55
CA ASP A 294 24.45 4.73 -4.88
C ASP A 294 23.00 4.21 -4.98
N TRP A 295 22.12 5.05 -5.51
CA TRP A 295 20.68 4.79 -5.66
C TRP A 295 20.33 4.50 -7.13
N SER A 296 21.32 4.24 -7.98
CA SER A 296 21.09 3.72 -9.31
C SER A 296 20.37 2.36 -9.26
N TRP A 297 19.52 2.10 -10.26
CA TRP A 297 18.75 0.87 -10.33
C TRP A 297 19.66 -0.33 -10.56
N GLY A 298 19.60 -1.31 -9.65
CA GLY A 298 20.17 -2.63 -9.87
C GLY A 298 19.27 -3.53 -10.72
N ASN A 299 19.87 -4.49 -11.42
CA ASN A 299 19.15 -5.46 -12.25
C ASN A 299 18.11 -6.29 -11.47
N SER A 300 18.24 -6.42 -10.15
CA SER A 300 17.40 -7.30 -9.31
C SER A 300 16.28 -6.61 -8.52
N TYR A 301 16.14 -5.28 -8.62
CA TYR A 301 15.12 -4.53 -7.85
C TYR A 301 14.62 -3.26 -8.54
N ASN A 302 14.65 -3.21 -9.88
CA ASN A 302 14.14 -2.06 -10.63
C ASN A 302 12.61 -2.01 -10.55
N LEU A 303 12.07 -1.05 -9.81
CA LEU A 303 10.63 -0.85 -9.66
C LEU A 303 9.96 -0.23 -10.90
N LEU A 304 10.77 0.32 -11.81
CA LEU A 304 10.33 0.93 -13.06
C LEU A 304 10.39 -0.05 -14.25
N ASN A 305 10.32 -1.36 -13.97
CA ASN A 305 10.41 -2.38 -15.00
C ASN A 305 9.10 -2.49 -15.81
N ASP A 306 9.13 -1.98 -17.04
CA ASP A 306 7.98 -1.98 -17.97
C ASP A 306 7.45 -3.38 -18.35
N SER A 307 8.23 -4.45 -18.10
CA SER A 307 7.77 -5.81 -18.37
C SER A 307 6.54 -6.19 -17.53
N PHE A 308 6.40 -5.65 -16.31
CA PHE A 308 5.22 -5.88 -15.48
C PHE A 308 3.96 -5.27 -16.11
N PHE A 309 4.07 -4.07 -16.68
CA PHE A 309 2.95 -3.44 -17.39
C PHE A 309 2.54 -4.21 -18.62
N SER A 310 3.50 -4.63 -19.43
CA SER A 310 3.23 -5.39 -20.65
C SER A 310 2.48 -6.69 -20.35
N ARG A 311 2.95 -7.44 -19.34
CA ARG A 311 2.30 -8.67 -18.87
C ARG A 311 0.90 -8.41 -18.29
N ALA A 312 0.74 -7.35 -17.50
CA ALA A 312 -0.55 -6.99 -16.92
C ALA A 312 -1.59 -6.59 -17.99
N LYS A 313 -1.18 -5.82 -19.00
CA LYS A 313 -2.03 -5.45 -20.14
C LYS A 313 -2.47 -6.67 -20.94
N GLU A 314 -1.56 -7.62 -21.17
CA GLU A 314 -1.88 -8.88 -21.83
C GLU A 314 -2.92 -9.69 -21.03
N ILE A 315 -2.74 -9.81 -19.70
CA ILE A 315 -3.70 -10.47 -18.81
C ILE A 315 -5.08 -9.83 -18.91
N LEU A 316 -5.16 -8.50 -18.79
CA LEU A 316 -6.43 -7.76 -18.88
C LEU A 316 -7.10 -8.00 -20.25
N LYS A 317 -6.34 -7.98 -21.34
CA LYS A 317 -6.88 -8.27 -22.67
C LYS A 317 -7.49 -9.67 -22.75
N ILE A 318 -6.73 -10.70 -22.37
CA ILE A 318 -7.20 -12.10 -22.41
C ILE A 318 -8.42 -12.28 -21.50
N LEU A 319 -8.40 -11.68 -20.31
CA LEU A 319 -9.51 -11.78 -19.37
C LEU A 319 -10.77 -11.11 -19.93
N LYS A 320 -10.65 -9.89 -20.48
CA LYS A 320 -11.77 -9.15 -21.10
C LYS A 320 -12.42 -9.98 -22.21
N GLU A 321 -11.63 -10.59 -23.08
CA GLU A 321 -12.13 -11.46 -24.16
C GLU A 321 -12.93 -12.65 -23.63
N ASN A 322 -12.44 -13.33 -22.58
CA ASN A 322 -13.15 -14.45 -21.97
C ASN A 322 -14.45 -14.01 -21.25
N LEU A 323 -14.41 -12.90 -20.50
CA LEU A 323 -15.59 -12.38 -19.80
C LEU A 323 -16.69 -11.92 -20.76
N ILE A 324 -16.33 -11.26 -21.88
CA ILE A 324 -17.29 -10.90 -22.93
C ILE A 324 -17.92 -12.15 -23.55
N SER A 325 -17.12 -13.19 -23.81
CA SER A 325 -17.63 -14.46 -24.34
C SER A 325 -18.67 -15.08 -23.40
N ILE A 326 -18.38 -15.11 -22.10
CA ILE A 326 -19.31 -15.61 -21.08
C ILE A 326 -20.58 -14.77 -21.04
N ALA A 327 -20.44 -13.43 -21.00
CA ALA A 327 -21.58 -12.52 -20.98
C ALA A 327 -22.51 -12.74 -22.18
N LYS A 328 -21.98 -13.03 -23.37
CA LYS A 328 -22.78 -13.40 -24.54
C LYS A 328 -23.55 -14.70 -24.33
N ILE A 329 -22.91 -15.74 -23.80
CA ILE A 329 -23.53 -17.04 -23.54
C ILE A 329 -24.69 -16.93 -22.55
N VAL A 330 -24.55 -16.11 -21.50
CA VAL A 330 -25.55 -15.97 -20.44
C VAL A 330 -26.55 -14.82 -20.65
N GLY A 331 -26.46 -14.10 -21.78
CA GLY A 331 -27.39 -13.01 -22.11
C GLY A 331 -27.16 -11.69 -21.34
N LEU A 332 -25.91 -11.35 -21.04
CA LEU A 332 -25.49 -10.17 -20.26
C LEU A 332 -24.59 -9.19 -21.03
N THR A 333 -24.52 -9.27 -22.37
CA THR A 333 -23.52 -8.58 -23.21
C THR A 333 -23.43 -7.06 -23.03
N ASP A 334 -24.49 -6.39 -22.57
CA ASP A 334 -24.55 -4.93 -22.36
C ASP A 334 -24.63 -4.52 -20.87
N LYS A 335 -24.40 -5.46 -19.96
CA LYS A 335 -24.60 -5.25 -18.51
C LYS A 335 -23.31 -5.30 -17.69
N ILE A 336 -22.16 -5.48 -18.33
CA ILE A 336 -20.85 -5.56 -17.66
C ILE A 336 -19.97 -4.39 -18.07
N ASN A 337 -19.36 -3.70 -17.10
CA ASN A 337 -18.45 -2.59 -17.36
C ASN A 337 -17.00 -3.08 -17.26
N LEU A 338 -16.41 -3.39 -18.42
CA LEU A 338 -15.04 -3.89 -18.53
C LEU A 338 -14.05 -2.84 -19.05
N ASP A 339 -14.32 -1.56 -18.80
CA ASP A 339 -13.41 -0.47 -19.15
C ASP A 339 -12.36 -0.18 -18.06
#